data_AF-A0A8J5NQ36-F1
#
_entry.id   AF-A0A8J5NQ36-F1
#
_cell.length_a   1.000
_cell.length_b   1.000
_cell.length_c   1.000
_cell.angle_alpha   90.00
_cell.angle_beta   90.00
_cell.angle_gamma   90.00
#
_symmetry.space_group_name_H-M   'P 1'
#
loop_
_entity.id
_entity.type
_entity.pdbx_description
1 polymer ?
#
loop_
_entity_poly.entity_id
_entity_poly.type
_entity_poly.pdbx_seq_one_letter_code
_entity_poly.pdbx_strand_id
1 'polypeptide(L)'
;MEKRRSIVGTLSPTTQTPTTSNTRADSHDSIKKFETELDSYFQFRLQIEKKLAYSFRGLWANSNAAEEFTQNAKQHMINKIDDPQALKALLPTEYKAGCRRFTPADKYMEAINKSNVELISTPIKQVEGHAIITTDGERRTYDMIVCGTGFDPYAPRFPIKGRGTANLSDLWSMDGGYESYLAATVAGFPNFFVFNPPICPVNGSAYPGIERTSDYIVRVIDRLQKDRLRSVCIKQSAQDAFNRWVQSRMPEMVWAEPCSSWYKLPSGKVIVPWPGTILHYYAATEIVRWEDYDLKFDEDEQKFASFGNGITVEGFTPDSIPWLCYN
;
A
#
# COMPACT_ATOMS: atom_id res chain seq x y z
N MET A 1 -8.24 18.34 -28.14
CA MET A 1 -8.58 17.51 -26.96
C MET A 1 -8.79 16.07 -27.42
N GLU A 2 -7.69 15.33 -27.51
CA GLU A 2 -7.70 13.93 -27.94
C GLU A 2 -8.08 13.02 -26.76
N LYS A 3 -9.21 12.33 -26.89
CA LYS A 3 -9.64 11.29 -25.95
C LYS A 3 -8.66 10.12 -26.04
N ARG A 4 -7.80 9.96 -25.03
CA ARG A 4 -7.00 8.75 -24.84
C ARG A 4 -7.95 7.55 -24.74
N ARG A 5 -7.91 6.67 -25.73
CA ARG A 5 -8.57 5.36 -25.70
C ARG A 5 -7.80 4.45 -24.74
N SER A 6 -8.46 4.01 -23.68
CA SER A 6 -7.93 3.00 -22.76
C SER A 6 -8.00 1.63 -23.44
N ILE A 7 -6.86 0.95 -23.52
CA ILE A 7 -6.77 -0.46 -23.93
C ILE A 7 -7.25 -1.29 -22.73
N VAL A 8 -8.46 -1.84 -22.83
CA VAL A 8 -9.02 -2.76 -21.84
C VAL A 8 -8.28 -4.10 -21.97
N GLY A 9 -7.20 -4.25 -21.20
CA GLY A 9 -6.59 -5.55 -20.94
C GLY A 9 -7.46 -6.31 -19.93
N THR A 10 -7.86 -7.53 -20.29
CA THR A 10 -8.59 -8.47 -19.44
C THR A 10 -7.74 -8.89 -18.24
N LEU A 11 -7.83 -8.13 -17.16
CA LEU A 11 -7.38 -8.53 -15.83
C LEU A 11 -8.61 -8.86 -14.99
N SER A 12 -8.84 -10.15 -14.72
CA SER A 12 -9.87 -10.58 -13.76
C SER A 12 -9.56 -9.99 -12.37
N PRO A 13 -10.43 -9.14 -11.81
CA PRO A 13 -10.21 -8.58 -10.47
C PRO A 13 -10.94 -9.43 -9.44
N THR A 14 -10.23 -10.37 -8.81
CA THR A 14 -10.67 -10.97 -7.54
C THR A 14 -10.41 -9.99 -6.39
N THR A 15 -11.37 -9.11 -6.14
CA THR A 15 -11.48 -8.37 -4.88
C THR A 15 -12.90 -8.53 -4.38
N GLN A 16 -13.11 -9.46 -3.44
CA GLN A 16 -14.35 -9.56 -2.69
C GLN A 16 -14.37 -8.41 -1.68
N THR A 17 -15.28 -7.47 -1.84
CA THR A 17 -15.66 -6.52 -0.78
C THR A 17 -16.62 -7.24 0.16
N PRO A 18 -16.55 -7.05 1.49
CA PRO A 18 -17.60 -7.53 2.37
C PRO A 18 -18.83 -6.64 2.15
N THR A 19 -19.82 -7.15 1.43
CA THR A 19 -21.14 -6.53 1.31
C THR A 19 -22.20 -7.49 1.80
N THR A 20 -22.95 -7.05 2.80
CA THR A 20 -24.20 -7.64 3.31
C THR A 20 -25.37 -7.52 2.32
N SER A 21 -25.11 -7.47 1.02
CA SER A 21 -26.12 -7.49 -0.03
C SER A 21 -25.73 -8.51 -1.09
N ASN A 22 -26.65 -9.43 -1.40
CA ASN A 22 -26.52 -10.57 -2.30
C ASN A 22 -26.22 -10.24 -3.80
N THR A 23 -25.78 -9.02 -4.12
CA THR A 23 -25.37 -8.65 -5.48
C THR A 23 -23.86 -8.57 -5.56
N ARG A 24 -23.26 -9.70 -5.93
CA ARG A 24 -21.86 -9.80 -6.33
C ARG A 24 -21.60 -8.83 -7.49
N ALA A 25 -20.64 -7.92 -7.33
CA ALA A 25 -20.25 -6.94 -8.35
C ALA A 25 -19.74 -7.60 -9.66
N ASP A 26 -19.42 -8.88 -9.60
CA ASP A 26 -18.99 -9.79 -10.67
C ASP A 26 -20.12 -10.63 -11.26
N SER A 27 -21.39 -10.36 -10.90
CA SER A 27 -22.53 -10.99 -11.57
C SER A 27 -22.60 -10.62 -13.05
N HIS A 28 -23.08 -11.54 -13.89
CA HIS A 28 -23.33 -11.27 -15.32
C HIS A 28 -24.16 -10.02 -15.54
N ASP A 29 -25.16 -9.78 -14.69
CA ASP A 29 -26.02 -8.59 -14.76
C ASP A 29 -25.25 -7.29 -14.45
N SER A 30 -24.32 -7.33 -13.50
CA SER A 30 -23.49 -6.16 -13.16
C SER A 30 -22.49 -5.83 -14.28
N ILE A 31 -21.88 -6.86 -14.87
CA ILE A 31 -20.98 -6.70 -16.02
C ILE A 31 -21.75 -6.12 -17.21
N LYS A 32 -22.89 -6.71 -17.58
CA LYS A 32 -23.73 -6.21 -18.67
C LYS A 32 -24.14 -4.76 -18.43
N LYS A 33 -24.52 -4.41 -17.19
CA LYS A 33 -24.84 -3.04 -16.82
C LYS A 33 -23.67 -2.08 -17.07
N PHE A 34 -22.46 -2.46 -16.66
CA PHE A 34 -21.26 -1.68 -16.91
C PHE A 34 -20.94 -1.51 -18.40
N GLU A 35 -21.26 -2.50 -19.23
CA GLU A 35 -21.07 -2.43 -20.68
C GLU A 35 -22.13 -1.57 -21.38
N THR A 36 -23.37 -1.58 -20.90
CA THR A 36 -24.49 -0.93 -21.58
C THR A 36 -24.81 0.48 -21.08
N GLU A 37 -24.46 0.81 -19.83
CA GLU A 37 -24.76 2.09 -19.20
C GLU A 37 -23.47 2.87 -18.94
N LEU A 38 -23.24 3.93 -19.72
CA LEU A 38 -21.97 4.68 -19.79
C LEU A 38 -21.41 5.15 -18.43
N ASP A 39 -22.27 5.47 -17.46
CA ASP A 39 -21.86 6.02 -16.16
C ASP A 39 -21.90 5.00 -15.01
N SER A 40 -22.50 3.84 -15.23
CA SER A 40 -22.79 2.89 -14.15
C SER A 40 -21.51 2.37 -13.49
N TYR A 41 -20.47 2.10 -14.27
CA TYR A 41 -19.16 1.68 -13.77
C TYR A 41 -18.43 2.80 -13.01
N PHE A 42 -18.49 4.04 -13.52
CA PHE A 42 -17.92 5.19 -12.84
C PHE A 42 -18.58 5.41 -11.48
N GLN A 43 -19.92 5.38 -11.42
CA GLN A 43 -20.65 5.53 -10.16
C GLN A 43 -20.33 4.40 -9.18
N PHE A 44 -20.26 3.16 -9.66
CA PHE A 44 -19.85 2.02 -8.84
C PHE A 44 -18.46 2.23 -8.21
N ARG A 45 -17.46 2.60 -9.02
CA ARG A 45 -16.10 2.90 -8.52
C ARG A 45 -16.11 4.06 -7.54
N LEU A 46 -16.83 5.15 -7.84
CA LEU A 46 -16.93 6.31 -6.97
C LEU A 46 -17.50 5.94 -5.59
N GLN A 47 -18.51 5.06 -5.55
CA GLN A 47 -19.07 4.59 -4.29
C GLN A 47 -18.08 3.72 -3.50
N ILE A 48 -17.30 2.88 -4.16
CA ILE A 48 -16.22 2.11 -3.50
C ILE A 48 -15.18 3.06 -2.91
N GLU A 49 -14.66 4.00 -3.69
CA GLU A 49 -13.63 4.94 -3.24
C GLU A 49 -14.13 5.81 -2.08
N LYS A 50 -15.38 6.30 -2.15
CA LYS A 50 -16.02 7.03 -1.04
C LYS A 50 -16.10 6.18 0.23
N LYS A 51 -16.50 4.91 0.11
CA LYS A 51 -16.58 3.99 1.25
C LYS A 51 -15.20 3.75 1.85
N LEU A 52 -14.18 3.46 1.05
CA LEU A 52 -12.81 3.25 1.52
C LEU A 52 -12.25 4.49 2.22
N ALA A 53 -12.43 5.67 1.63
CA ALA A 53 -11.98 6.93 2.23
C ALA A 53 -12.71 7.22 3.55
N TYR A 54 -14.02 6.99 3.60
CA TYR A 54 -14.81 7.13 4.82
C TYR A 54 -14.36 6.15 5.91
N SER A 55 -14.13 4.88 5.56
CA SER A 55 -13.68 3.83 6.49
C SER A 55 -12.33 4.13 7.13
N PHE A 56 -11.50 5.00 6.54
CA PHE A 56 -10.22 5.42 7.13
C PHE A 56 -10.40 6.00 8.54
N ARG A 57 -11.55 6.61 8.85
CA ARG A 57 -11.89 7.08 10.21
C ARG A 57 -11.81 5.97 11.27
N GLY A 58 -12.12 4.73 10.89
CA GLY A 58 -12.06 3.56 11.78
C GLY A 58 -10.64 3.07 12.06
N LEU A 59 -9.63 3.66 11.41
CA LEU A 59 -8.22 3.35 11.65
C LEU A 59 -7.56 4.28 12.66
N TRP A 60 -8.25 5.34 13.14
CA TRP A 60 -7.82 6.12 14.30
C TRP A 60 -8.20 5.40 15.58
N ALA A 61 -7.18 4.95 16.33
CA ALA A 61 -7.33 4.06 17.48
C ALA A 61 -8.26 4.60 18.56
N ASN A 62 -8.29 5.92 18.78
CA ASN A 62 -9.06 6.56 19.84
C ASN A 62 -10.39 7.17 19.33
N SER A 63 -10.84 6.79 18.14
CA SER A 63 -12.09 7.31 17.57
C SER A 63 -13.28 6.43 17.90
N ASN A 64 -14.46 7.02 18.07
CA ASN A 64 -15.73 6.28 18.17
C ASN A 64 -15.96 5.36 16.96
N ALA A 65 -15.44 5.74 15.80
CA ALA A 65 -15.58 4.93 14.60
C ALA A 65 -14.72 3.67 14.62
N ALA A 66 -13.55 3.69 15.27
CA ALA A 66 -12.75 2.48 15.47
C ALA A 66 -13.45 1.51 16.43
N GLU A 67 -14.10 2.03 17.48
CA GLU A 67 -14.92 1.21 18.37
C GLU A 67 -16.13 0.61 17.64
N GLU A 68 -16.93 1.44 16.95
CA GLU A 68 -18.06 1.00 16.14
C GLU A 68 -17.64 -0.10 15.16
N PHE A 69 -16.53 0.13 14.45
CA PHE A 69 -16.02 -0.82 13.48
C PHE A 69 -15.56 -2.13 14.12
N THR A 70 -14.91 -2.06 15.28
CA THR A 70 -14.48 -3.24 16.04
C THR A 70 -15.68 -4.04 16.53
N GLN A 71 -16.70 -3.40 17.08
CA GLN A 71 -17.90 -4.09 17.56
C GLN A 71 -18.66 -4.75 16.41
N ASN A 72 -18.82 -4.06 15.28
CA ASN A 72 -19.46 -4.64 14.09
C ASN A 72 -18.70 -5.86 13.57
N ALA A 73 -17.37 -5.81 13.52
CA ALA A 73 -16.55 -6.94 13.13
C ALA A 73 -16.69 -8.13 14.10
N LYS A 74 -16.65 -7.87 15.41
CA LYS A 74 -16.82 -8.91 16.45
C LYS A 74 -18.21 -9.54 16.37
N GLN A 75 -19.26 -8.74 16.26
CA GLN A 75 -20.63 -9.24 16.15
C GLN A 75 -20.82 -10.08 14.89
N HIS A 76 -20.22 -9.67 13.76
CA HIS A 76 -20.24 -10.45 12.52
C HIS A 76 -19.58 -11.82 12.69
N MET A 77 -18.42 -11.89 13.37
CA MET A 77 -17.76 -13.16 13.69
C MET A 77 -18.61 -14.04 14.63
N ILE A 78 -19.18 -13.45 15.69
CA ILE A 78 -20.05 -14.16 16.63
C ILE A 78 -21.26 -14.78 15.92
N ASN A 79 -21.83 -14.07 14.95
CA ASN A 79 -22.99 -14.55 14.20
C ASN A 79 -22.65 -15.61 13.13
N LYS A 80 -21.37 -15.76 12.77
CA LYS A 80 -20.93 -16.60 11.65
C LYS A 80 -20.18 -17.86 12.09
N ILE A 81 -19.66 -17.91 13.32
CA ILE A 81 -18.90 -19.05 13.83
C ILE A 81 -19.72 -19.73 14.92
N ASP A 82 -20.15 -20.96 14.66
CA ASP A 82 -21.06 -21.70 15.54
C ASP A 82 -20.30 -22.41 16.68
N ASP A 83 -19.08 -22.88 16.42
CA ASP A 83 -18.23 -23.56 17.41
C ASP A 83 -17.67 -22.56 18.44
N PRO A 84 -18.03 -22.68 19.74
CA PRO A 84 -17.52 -21.80 20.78
C PRO A 84 -15.99 -21.83 20.95
N GLN A 85 -15.35 -22.98 20.71
CA GLN A 85 -13.88 -23.09 20.81
C GLN A 85 -13.19 -22.37 19.65
N ALA A 86 -13.69 -22.56 18.42
CA ALA A 86 -13.21 -21.81 17.27
C ALA A 86 -13.42 -20.30 17.43
N LEU A 87 -14.60 -19.88 17.90
CA LEU A 87 -14.89 -18.47 18.17
C LEU A 87 -13.93 -17.89 19.21
N LYS A 88 -13.70 -18.60 20.33
CA LYS A 88 -12.74 -18.18 21.36
C LYS A 88 -11.32 -18.04 20.81
N ALA A 89 -10.90 -18.93 19.92
CA ALA A 89 -9.57 -18.90 19.32
C ALA A 89 -9.39 -17.77 18.30
N LEU A 90 -10.44 -17.41 17.56
CA LEU A 90 -10.34 -16.45 16.45
C LEU A 90 -10.75 -15.02 16.82
N LEU A 91 -11.65 -14.85 17.79
CA LEU A 91 -12.19 -13.54 18.17
C LEU A 91 -11.12 -12.68 18.86
N PRO A 92 -10.69 -11.55 18.28
CA PRO A 92 -9.65 -10.73 18.88
C PRO A 92 -10.14 -10.01 20.15
N THR A 93 -9.36 -10.08 21.23
CA THR A 93 -9.65 -9.37 22.49
C THR A 93 -8.73 -8.18 22.74
N GLU A 94 -7.47 -8.25 22.30
CA GLU A 94 -6.39 -7.31 22.68
C GLU A 94 -6.22 -6.10 21.75
N TYR A 95 -6.91 -6.08 20.62
CA TYR A 95 -6.75 -5.03 19.60
C TYR A 95 -8.04 -4.78 18.82
N LYS A 96 -8.13 -3.58 18.26
CA LYS A 96 -9.20 -3.09 17.41
C LYS A 96 -9.09 -3.58 15.99
N ALA A 97 -10.24 -3.63 15.33
CA ALA A 97 -10.33 -4.05 13.94
C ALA A 97 -9.55 -3.05 13.06
N GLY A 98 -8.69 -3.57 12.17
CA GLY A 98 -7.78 -2.78 11.34
C GLY A 98 -6.33 -2.77 11.80
N CYS A 99 -6.00 -3.23 13.02
CA CYS A 99 -4.61 -3.44 13.43
C CYS A 99 -3.88 -4.43 12.48
N ARG A 100 -4.61 -5.46 12.03
CA ARG A 100 -4.24 -6.32 10.90
C ARG A 100 -5.01 -5.91 9.65
N ARG A 101 -4.44 -6.17 8.46
CA ARG A 101 -5.14 -5.97 7.19
C ARG A 101 -6.39 -6.83 7.12
N PHE A 102 -7.54 -6.23 6.79
CA PHE A 102 -8.76 -6.99 6.58
C PHE A 102 -8.65 -7.91 5.36
N THR A 103 -9.21 -9.10 5.52
CA THR A 103 -9.38 -10.07 4.45
C THR A 103 -10.85 -10.44 4.33
N PRO A 104 -11.37 -10.67 3.11
CA PRO A 104 -12.72 -11.21 2.94
C PRO A 104 -12.78 -12.62 3.54
N ALA A 105 -13.60 -12.81 4.57
CA ALA A 105 -13.55 -14.01 5.40
C ALA A 105 -14.89 -14.74 5.58
N ASP A 106 -15.97 -14.31 4.92
CA ASP A 106 -17.30 -14.93 5.10
C ASP A 106 -17.27 -16.43 4.79
N LYS A 107 -16.70 -16.80 3.65
CA LYS A 107 -16.52 -18.22 3.26
C LYS A 107 -15.56 -18.98 4.17
N TYR A 108 -14.61 -18.28 4.79
CA TYR A 108 -13.69 -18.90 5.74
C TYR A 108 -14.42 -19.25 7.05
N MET A 109 -15.24 -18.33 7.58
CA MET A 109 -16.06 -18.58 8.76
C MET A 109 -17.13 -19.66 8.49
N GLU A 110 -17.77 -19.63 7.32
CA GLU A 110 -18.70 -20.69 6.89
C GLU A 110 -18.03 -22.06 6.74
N ALA A 111 -16.76 -22.11 6.35
CA ALA A 111 -16.01 -23.36 6.25
C ALA A 111 -15.71 -23.95 7.63
N ILE A 112 -15.43 -23.11 8.64
CA ILE A 112 -15.15 -23.55 10.01
C ILE A 112 -16.32 -24.34 10.61
N ASN A 113 -17.56 -24.01 10.26
CA ASN A 113 -18.74 -24.69 10.81
C ASN A 113 -19.03 -26.05 10.14
N LYS A 114 -18.24 -26.48 9.15
CA LYS A 114 -18.48 -27.77 8.49
C LYS A 114 -17.96 -28.93 9.32
N SER A 115 -18.69 -30.04 9.30
CA SER A 115 -18.34 -31.27 10.04
C SER A 115 -17.02 -31.91 9.67
N ASN A 116 -16.43 -31.54 8.52
CA ASN A 116 -15.16 -32.04 8.02
C ASN A 116 -13.99 -31.05 8.21
N VAL A 117 -14.16 -30.04 9.06
CA VAL A 117 -13.15 -29.03 9.37
C VAL A 117 -12.89 -29.00 10.87
N GLU A 118 -11.62 -28.98 11.24
CA GLU A 118 -11.14 -28.79 12.62
C GLU A 118 -10.23 -27.57 12.66
N LEU A 119 -10.49 -26.63 13.58
CA LEU A 119 -9.58 -25.51 13.84
C LEU A 119 -8.63 -25.90 14.98
N ILE A 120 -7.34 -25.93 14.68
CA ILE A 120 -6.28 -26.22 15.66
C ILE A 120 -5.46 -24.94 15.85
N SER A 121 -5.54 -24.35 17.05
CA SER A 121 -4.79 -23.13 17.41
C SER A 121 -3.52 -23.43 18.22
N THR A 122 -3.27 -24.69 18.59
CA THR A 122 -2.04 -25.11 19.27
C THR A 122 -0.82 -24.89 18.35
N PRO A 123 0.26 -24.25 18.84
CA PRO A 123 1.47 -24.08 18.05
C PRO A 123 2.06 -25.40 17.55
N ILE A 124 2.61 -25.37 16.34
CA ILE A 124 3.33 -26.50 15.76
C ILE A 124 4.70 -26.60 16.42
N LYS A 125 5.05 -27.78 16.93
CA LYS A 125 6.38 -28.10 17.45
C LYS A 125 7.31 -28.54 16.33
N GLN A 126 6.88 -29.50 15.50
CA GLN A 126 7.65 -30.00 14.36
C GLN A 126 6.78 -30.78 13.37
N VAL A 127 7.34 -31.06 12.19
CA VAL A 127 6.78 -31.97 11.19
C VAL A 127 7.60 -33.26 11.19
N GLU A 128 6.94 -34.41 11.26
CA GLU A 128 7.55 -35.74 11.27
C GLU A 128 6.95 -36.63 10.17
N GLY A 129 7.59 -36.66 9.00
CA GLY A 129 7.10 -37.41 7.84
C GLY A 129 5.76 -36.86 7.36
N HIS A 130 4.70 -37.65 7.50
CA HIS A 130 3.31 -37.30 7.12
C HIS A 130 2.48 -36.85 8.33
N ALA A 131 3.13 -36.30 9.37
CA ALA A 131 2.44 -35.85 10.56
C ALA A 131 2.93 -34.50 11.07
N ILE A 132 2.02 -33.72 11.64
CA ILE A 132 2.30 -32.50 12.41
C ILE A 132 2.22 -32.85 13.89
N ILE A 133 3.24 -32.47 14.64
CA ILE A 133 3.27 -32.55 16.10
C ILE A 133 3.06 -31.16 16.67
N THR A 134 2.02 -30.98 17.47
CA THR A 134 1.72 -29.72 18.18
C THR A 134 2.41 -29.69 19.55
N THR A 135 2.48 -28.53 20.20
CA THR A 135 3.19 -28.36 21.47
C THR A 135 2.56 -29.09 22.67
N ASP A 136 1.29 -29.47 22.56
CA ASP A 136 0.58 -30.37 23.49
C ASP A 136 0.96 -31.85 23.31
N GLY A 137 1.79 -32.17 22.31
CA GLY A 137 2.25 -33.53 22.01
C GLY A 137 1.31 -34.33 21.10
N GLU A 138 0.20 -33.74 20.66
CA GLU A 138 -0.72 -34.43 19.76
C GLU A 138 -0.11 -34.62 18.37
N ARG A 139 -0.29 -35.82 17.82
CA ARG A 139 0.17 -36.22 16.48
C ARG A 139 -1.00 -36.27 15.51
N ARG A 140 -0.96 -35.45 14.46
CA ARG A 140 -1.98 -35.42 13.40
C ARG A 140 -1.39 -35.79 12.05
N THR A 141 -1.90 -36.84 11.44
CA THR A 141 -1.47 -37.30 10.11
C THR A 141 -2.17 -36.55 8.99
N TYR A 142 -1.49 -36.36 7.86
CA TYR A 142 -2.06 -35.71 6.69
C TYR A 142 -1.58 -36.37 5.39
N ASP A 143 -2.40 -36.30 4.34
CA ASP A 143 -2.00 -36.67 2.97
C ASP A 143 -1.38 -35.47 2.21
N MET A 144 -1.82 -34.25 2.54
CA MET A 144 -1.36 -33.01 1.92
C MET A 144 -1.22 -31.89 2.95
N ILE A 145 -0.17 -31.07 2.80
CA ILE A 145 0.02 -29.84 3.56
C ILE A 145 -0.03 -28.64 2.62
N VAL A 146 -0.75 -27.59 3.02
CA VAL A 146 -0.83 -26.31 2.29
C VAL A 146 -0.28 -25.20 3.19
N CYS A 147 0.81 -24.55 2.77
CA CYS A 147 1.49 -23.52 3.56
C CYS A 147 0.90 -22.13 3.31
N GLY A 148 0.01 -21.68 4.20
CA GLY A 148 -0.50 -20.30 4.25
C GLY A 148 0.35 -19.36 5.11
N THR A 149 1.69 -19.41 5.00
CA THR A 149 2.64 -18.82 5.97
C THR A 149 3.03 -17.36 5.73
N GLY A 150 2.41 -16.68 4.76
CA GLY A 150 2.71 -15.28 4.44
C GLY A 150 3.98 -15.09 3.62
N PHE A 151 4.57 -13.89 3.71
CA PHE A 151 5.68 -13.43 2.86
C PHE A 151 6.64 -12.51 3.63
N ASP A 152 7.90 -12.42 3.17
CA ASP A 152 8.81 -11.32 3.52
C ASP A 152 8.51 -10.12 2.57
N PRO A 153 7.99 -9.00 3.08
CA PRO A 153 7.42 -7.95 2.23
C PRO A 153 8.46 -7.09 1.51
N TYR A 154 9.71 -7.02 1.99
CA TYR A 154 10.68 -6.03 1.50
C TYR A 154 12.08 -6.59 1.18
N ALA A 155 12.32 -7.89 1.35
CA ALA A 155 13.58 -8.49 0.93
C ALA A 155 13.81 -8.33 -0.59
N PRO A 156 14.87 -7.61 -1.02
CA PRO A 156 15.18 -7.48 -2.43
C PRO A 156 15.67 -8.82 -2.99
N ARG A 157 15.28 -9.15 -4.23
CA ARG A 157 15.64 -10.42 -4.89
C ARG A 157 17.13 -10.55 -5.24
N PHE A 158 17.83 -9.42 -5.31
CA PHE A 158 19.25 -9.33 -5.57
C PHE A 158 19.81 -8.12 -4.81
N PRO A 159 21.12 -8.06 -4.53
CA PRO A 159 21.70 -6.92 -3.85
C PRO A 159 21.48 -5.62 -4.63
N ILE A 160 20.86 -4.62 -4.00
CA ILE A 160 20.72 -3.27 -4.53
C ILE A 160 21.69 -2.40 -3.74
N LYS A 161 22.76 -1.95 -4.40
CA LYS A 161 23.84 -1.17 -3.78
C LYS A 161 23.68 0.32 -4.09
N GLY A 162 23.80 1.14 -3.05
CA GLY A 162 23.76 2.60 -3.11
C GLY A 162 25.17 3.21 -3.06
N ARG A 163 25.24 4.49 -2.69
CA ARG A 163 26.51 5.19 -2.45
C ARG A 163 27.26 4.60 -1.25
N GLY A 164 28.59 4.56 -1.35
CA GLY A 164 29.45 4.06 -0.27
C GLY A 164 29.16 2.60 0.02
N THR A 165 28.86 2.28 1.28
CA THR A 165 28.54 0.93 1.75
C THR A 165 27.03 0.62 1.78
N ALA A 166 26.19 1.54 1.30
CA ALA A 166 24.74 1.39 1.38
C ALA A 166 24.24 0.18 0.59
N ASN A 167 23.35 -0.59 1.19
CA ASN A 167 22.72 -1.76 0.60
C ASN A 167 21.28 -1.86 1.08
N LEU A 168 20.35 -2.00 0.14
CA LEU A 168 18.93 -1.90 0.45
C LEU A 168 18.46 -3.05 1.34
N SER A 169 19.04 -4.26 1.20
CA SER A 169 18.72 -5.39 2.09
C SER A 169 19.03 -5.09 3.55
N ASP A 170 20.06 -4.28 3.80
CA ASP A 170 20.54 -4.00 5.15
C ASP A 170 19.67 -2.88 5.77
N LEU A 171 19.24 -1.90 4.97
CA LEU A 171 18.31 -0.85 5.37
C LEU A 171 16.86 -1.34 5.53
N TRP A 172 16.45 -2.32 4.73
CA TRP A 172 15.15 -2.98 4.83
C TRP A 172 15.30 -4.34 5.52
N SER A 173 16.04 -4.33 6.64
CA SER A 173 16.17 -5.43 7.57
C SER A 173 15.54 -5.07 8.90
N MET A 174 15.37 -6.06 9.78
CA MET A 174 14.86 -5.85 11.14
C MET A 174 15.63 -4.78 11.92
N ASP A 175 16.91 -4.57 11.61
CA ASP A 175 17.78 -3.56 12.23
C ASP A 175 17.86 -2.25 11.44
N GLY A 176 17.52 -2.26 10.14
CA GLY A 176 17.68 -1.13 9.22
C GLY A 176 16.54 -0.11 9.21
N GLY A 177 15.43 -0.40 9.90
CA GLY A 177 14.36 0.55 10.14
C GLY A 177 13.29 0.66 9.05
N TYR A 178 13.47 0.05 7.87
CA TYR A 178 12.48 0.02 6.77
C TYR A 178 11.92 1.40 6.44
N GLU A 179 12.76 2.24 5.85
CA GLU A 179 12.40 3.62 5.55
C GLU A 179 12.49 3.93 4.05
N SER A 180 11.61 4.83 3.62
CA SER A 180 11.63 5.46 2.31
C SER A 180 11.21 6.91 2.46
N TYR A 181 11.39 7.71 1.40
CA TYR A 181 10.85 9.06 1.31
C TYR A 181 9.69 9.11 0.32
N LEU A 182 8.54 9.59 0.80
CA LEU A 182 7.28 9.73 0.05
C LEU A 182 6.86 8.46 -0.73
N ALA A 183 7.21 7.29 -0.21
CA ALA A 183 6.94 6.00 -0.84
C ALA A 183 7.48 5.85 -2.27
N ALA A 184 8.56 6.57 -2.62
CA ALA A 184 9.06 6.61 -4.00
C ALA A 184 10.59 6.52 -4.13
N THR A 185 11.35 7.05 -3.15
CA THR A 185 12.82 7.14 -3.21
C THR A 185 13.46 6.72 -1.88
N VAL A 186 14.76 6.42 -1.91
CA VAL A 186 15.53 6.01 -0.73
C VAL A 186 16.86 6.77 -0.68
N ALA A 187 17.17 7.35 0.48
CA ALA A 187 18.41 8.09 0.70
C ALA A 187 19.63 7.17 0.48
N GLY A 188 20.65 7.71 -0.18
CA GLY A 188 21.85 6.94 -0.54
C GLY A 188 21.72 6.11 -1.82
N PHE A 189 20.56 6.10 -2.51
CA PHE A 189 20.36 5.40 -3.78
C PHE A 189 20.02 6.39 -4.90
N PRO A 190 21.02 6.95 -5.60
CA PRO A 190 20.79 7.90 -6.68
C PRO A 190 20.07 7.26 -7.84
N ASN A 191 19.13 8.00 -8.45
CA ASN A 191 18.31 7.55 -9.59
C ASN A 191 17.53 6.26 -9.33
N PHE A 192 17.39 5.84 -8.07
CA PHE A 192 16.62 4.68 -7.68
C PHE A 192 15.21 5.12 -7.28
N PHE A 193 14.23 4.58 -8.01
CA PHE A 193 12.82 4.77 -7.75
C PHE A 193 12.18 3.41 -7.49
N VAL A 194 11.27 3.36 -6.53
CA VAL A 194 10.66 2.10 -6.09
C VAL A 194 9.17 2.26 -5.83
N PHE A 195 8.40 1.26 -6.23
CA PHE A 195 6.96 1.18 -5.99
C PHE A 195 6.68 0.36 -4.74
N ASN A 196 5.71 0.81 -3.95
CA ASN A 196 5.31 0.20 -2.68
C ASN A 196 6.50 -0.13 -1.74
N PRO A 197 7.46 0.79 -1.52
CA PRO A 197 8.47 0.59 -0.47
C PRO A 197 7.81 0.69 0.93
N PRO A 198 8.58 0.57 2.02
CA PRO A 198 8.06 0.89 3.35
C PRO A 198 7.37 2.26 3.40
N ILE A 199 6.30 2.35 4.20
CA ILE A 199 5.42 3.54 4.34
C ILE A 199 4.70 3.90 3.03
N CYS A 200 4.02 2.93 2.41
CA CYS A 200 3.26 3.10 1.16
C CYS A 200 1.73 3.17 1.38
N PRO A 201 0.99 3.83 0.46
CA PRO A 201 -0.46 4.00 0.58
C PRO A 201 -1.23 2.72 0.20
N VAL A 202 -1.27 1.76 1.13
CA VAL A 202 -1.98 0.47 0.98
C VAL A 202 -3.25 0.34 1.83
N ASN A 203 -3.79 1.48 2.29
CA ASN A 203 -5.01 1.58 3.10
C ASN A 203 -6.29 1.41 2.25
N GLY A 204 -6.36 0.30 1.50
CA GLY A 204 -7.37 0.04 0.48
C GLY A 204 -6.75 -0.59 -0.76
N SER A 205 -7.14 -0.10 -1.93
CA SER A 205 -6.50 -0.45 -3.19
C SER A 205 -5.08 0.12 -3.24
N ALA A 206 -4.09 -0.70 -3.61
CA ALA A 206 -2.72 -0.22 -3.85
C ALA A 206 -2.59 0.53 -5.19
N TYR A 207 -3.57 0.37 -6.09
CA TYR A 207 -3.48 0.82 -7.47
C TYR A 207 -3.38 2.35 -7.61
N PRO A 208 -4.22 3.18 -6.94
CA PRO A 208 -4.05 4.63 -7.01
C PRO A 208 -2.72 5.11 -6.42
N GLY A 209 -2.19 4.38 -5.43
CA GLY A 209 -0.87 4.64 -4.86
C GLY A 209 0.25 4.44 -5.89
N ILE A 210 0.18 3.35 -6.66
CA ILE A 210 1.12 3.04 -7.74
C ILE A 210 1.02 4.08 -8.87
N GLU A 211 -0.19 4.41 -9.32
CA GLU A 211 -0.40 5.45 -10.34
C GLU A 211 0.19 6.77 -9.89
N ARG A 212 -0.09 7.17 -8.64
CA ARG A 212 0.42 8.43 -8.12
C ARG A 212 1.93 8.45 -7.94
N THR A 213 2.51 7.34 -7.46
CA THR A 213 3.97 7.18 -7.38
C THR A 213 4.60 7.30 -8.76
N SER A 214 3.94 6.75 -9.80
CA SER A 214 4.38 6.85 -11.20
C SER A 214 4.42 8.32 -11.65
N ASP A 215 3.35 9.08 -11.42
CA ASP A 215 3.30 10.52 -11.75
C ASP A 215 4.37 11.34 -11.02
N TYR A 216 4.67 11.00 -9.77
CA TYR A 216 5.76 11.61 -9.01
C TYR A 216 7.12 11.32 -9.65
N ILE A 217 7.41 10.04 -9.94
CA ILE A 217 8.66 9.60 -10.57
C ILE A 217 8.82 10.25 -11.95
N VAL A 218 7.76 10.30 -12.77
CA VAL A 218 7.80 10.92 -14.10
C VAL A 218 8.17 12.41 -14.01
N ARG A 219 7.61 13.16 -13.07
CA ARG A 219 8.00 14.57 -12.86
C ARG A 219 9.44 14.73 -12.41
N VAL A 220 9.95 13.78 -11.62
CA VAL A 220 11.37 13.78 -11.27
C VAL A 220 12.22 13.55 -12.51
N ILE A 221 11.96 12.47 -13.26
CA ILE A 221 12.70 12.10 -14.48
C ILE A 221 12.61 13.19 -15.56
N ASP A 222 11.45 13.82 -15.75
CA ASP A 222 11.26 14.91 -16.71
C ASP A 222 12.23 16.06 -16.43
N ARG A 223 12.40 16.45 -15.16
CA ARG A 223 13.41 17.43 -14.77
C ARG A 223 14.82 16.92 -15.02
N LEU A 224 15.12 15.65 -14.74
CA LEU A 224 16.45 15.10 -14.99
C LEU A 224 16.85 15.26 -16.46
N GLN A 225 15.92 14.96 -17.35
CA GLN A 225 16.13 15.05 -18.79
C GLN A 225 16.23 16.51 -19.26
N LYS A 226 15.31 17.37 -18.81
CA LYS A 226 15.29 18.78 -19.23
C LYS A 226 16.48 19.57 -18.71
N ASP A 227 16.83 19.44 -17.43
CA ASP A 227 17.88 20.22 -16.78
C ASP A 227 19.29 19.60 -16.92
N ARG A 228 19.44 18.55 -17.73
CA ARG A 228 20.71 17.79 -17.90
C ARG A 228 21.31 17.36 -16.56
N LEU A 229 20.49 16.78 -15.69
CA LEU A 229 20.94 16.17 -14.45
C LEU A 229 21.37 14.73 -14.68
N ARG A 230 22.55 14.36 -14.19
CA ARG A 230 23.01 12.96 -14.21
C ARG A 230 22.58 12.16 -12.98
N SER A 231 22.31 12.85 -11.86
CA SER A 231 21.93 12.19 -10.61
C SER A 231 20.96 13.03 -9.78
N VAL A 232 19.91 12.38 -9.31
CA VAL A 232 19.02 12.85 -8.23
C VAL A 232 19.07 11.85 -7.08
N CYS A 233 19.26 12.33 -5.86
CA CYS A 233 19.25 11.49 -4.67
C CYS A 233 18.56 12.26 -3.55
N ILE A 234 17.61 11.63 -2.86
CA ILE A 234 17.02 12.24 -1.67
C ILE A 234 18.09 12.37 -0.57
N LYS A 235 18.06 13.50 0.15
CA LYS A 235 18.94 13.74 1.30
C LYS A 235 18.52 12.85 2.47
N GLN A 236 19.50 12.35 3.23
CA GLN A 236 19.23 11.56 4.44
C GLN A 236 18.37 12.34 5.44
N SER A 237 18.69 13.62 5.66
CA SER A 237 17.95 14.48 6.58
C SER A 237 16.46 14.63 6.21
N ALA A 238 16.13 14.66 4.92
CA ALA A 238 14.76 14.73 4.43
C ALA A 238 14.01 13.41 4.65
N GLN A 239 14.66 12.27 4.34
CA GLN A 239 14.10 10.95 4.66
C GLN A 239 13.86 10.79 6.17
N ASP A 240 14.83 11.15 7.01
CA ASP A 240 14.70 11.03 8.46
C ASP A 240 13.59 11.95 9.00
N ALA A 241 13.49 13.17 8.49
CA ALA A 241 12.43 14.10 8.89
C ALA A 241 11.04 13.58 8.52
N PHE A 242 10.89 13.06 7.30
CA PHE A 242 9.66 12.41 6.87
C PHE A 242 9.32 11.21 7.75
N ASN A 243 10.27 10.32 8.02
CA ASN A 243 10.01 9.13 8.83
C ASN A 243 9.75 9.47 10.31
N ARG A 244 10.38 10.50 10.88
CA ARG A 244 10.00 11.03 12.21
C ARG A 244 8.55 11.50 12.24
N TRP A 245 8.10 12.23 11.21
CA TRP A 245 6.70 12.64 11.11
C TRP A 245 5.78 11.42 10.97
N VAL A 246 6.13 10.44 10.12
CA VAL A 246 5.36 9.21 9.96
C VAL A 246 5.18 8.51 11.31
N GLN A 247 6.28 8.26 12.02
CA GLN A 247 6.25 7.54 13.29
C GLN A 247 5.55 8.33 14.40
N SER A 248 5.53 9.66 14.36
CA SER A 248 4.77 10.46 15.33
C SER A 248 3.25 10.34 15.16
N ARG A 249 2.77 9.92 13.99
CA ARG A 249 1.34 9.65 13.75
C ARG A 249 0.91 8.25 14.17
N MET A 250 1.82 7.27 14.14
CA MET A 250 1.48 5.85 14.37
C MET A 250 0.79 5.56 15.71
N PRO A 251 1.13 6.21 16.84
CA PRO A 251 0.43 6.00 18.12
C PRO A 251 -1.07 6.34 18.08
N GLU A 252 -1.51 7.16 17.13
CA GLU A 252 -2.93 7.48 16.96
C GLU A 252 -3.67 6.45 16.09
N MET A 253 -2.95 5.51 15.48
CA MET A 253 -3.50 4.55 14.50
C MET A 253 -3.64 3.17 15.12
N VAL A 254 -4.68 2.43 14.71
CA VAL A 254 -4.90 1.04 15.16
C VAL A 254 -3.73 0.11 14.82
N TRP A 255 -2.89 0.47 13.84
CA TRP A 255 -1.71 -0.30 13.46
C TRP A 255 -0.63 -0.34 14.53
N ALA A 256 -0.66 0.54 15.54
CA ALA A 256 0.29 0.52 16.66
C ALA A 256 -0.15 -0.38 17.83
N GLU A 257 -1.39 -0.89 17.83
CA GLU A 257 -1.92 -1.74 18.90
C GLU A 257 -1.24 -3.12 18.98
N PRO A 258 -1.37 -3.90 20.07
CA PRO A 258 -0.57 -5.12 20.30
C PRO A 258 -1.03 -6.35 19.48
N CYS A 259 -1.29 -6.19 18.18
CA CYS A 259 -1.53 -7.31 17.26
C CYS A 259 -0.23 -7.76 16.58
N SER A 260 -0.07 -9.07 16.41
CA SER A 260 0.89 -9.63 15.44
C SER A 260 0.46 -9.24 14.02
N SER A 261 1.29 -8.48 13.30
CA SER A 261 0.99 -7.99 11.96
C SER A 261 2.28 -7.73 11.20
N TRP A 262 2.31 -8.06 9.91
CA TRP A 262 3.41 -7.73 9.01
C TRP A 262 3.59 -6.21 8.79
N TYR A 263 2.65 -5.39 9.30
CA TYR A 263 2.77 -3.94 9.30
C TYR A 263 3.86 -3.38 10.19
N LYS A 264 4.35 -4.14 11.17
CA LYS A 264 5.25 -3.64 12.21
C LYS A 264 6.39 -4.61 12.52
N LEU A 265 7.49 -4.06 12.98
CA LEU A 265 8.63 -4.82 13.48
C LEU A 265 8.34 -5.40 14.87
N PRO A 266 9.13 -6.38 15.33
CA PRO A 266 9.10 -6.83 16.72
C PRO A 266 9.29 -5.69 17.74
N SER A 267 9.98 -4.61 17.36
CA SER A 267 10.14 -3.39 18.17
C SER A 267 8.86 -2.55 18.31
N GLY A 268 7.80 -2.87 17.56
CA GLY A 268 6.55 -2.11 17.51
C GLY A 268 6.53 -0.99 16.46
N LYS A 269 7.67 -0.66 15.83
CA LYS A 269 7.73 0.34 14.74
C LYS A 269 6.84 -0.09 13.58
N VAL A 270 5.90 0.76 13.17
CA VAL A 270 5.02 0.51 12.02
C VAL A 270 5.75 0.94 10.75
N ILE A 271 5.92 0.02 9.80
CA ILE A 271 6.80 0.19 8.62
C ILE A 271 6.07 0.12 7.29
N VAL A 272 4.79 -0.27 7.28
CA VAL A 272 4.06 -0.51 6.02
C VAL A 272 3.11 0.62 5.65
N PRO A 273 2.03 0.88 6.41
CA PRO A 273 0.98 1.78 5.93
C PRO A 273 1.41 3.24 5.98
N TRP A 274 1.04 3.98 4.94
CA TRP A 274 1.06 5.43 4.95
C TRP A 274 0.09 5.98 6.03
N PRO A 275 0.50 6.94 6.88
CA PRO A 275 -0.34 7.47 7.96
C PRO A 275 -1.34 8.54 7.47
N GLY A 276 -2.17 8.17 6.50
CA GLY A 276 -3.16 9.07 5.89
C GLY A 276 -4.03 8.39 4.83
N THR A 277 -5.03 9.12 4.33
CA THR A 277 -5.85 8.67 3.19
C THR A 277 -5.01 8.64 1.91
N ILE A 278 -5.50 7.93 0.89
CA ILE A 278 -4.91 8.00 -0.45
C ILE A 278 -4.91 9.44 -0.99
N LEU A 279 -5.95 10.23 -0.71
CA LEU A 279 -6.01 11.64 -1.11
C LEU A 279 -4.94 12.49 -0.42
N HIS A 280 -4.62 12.19 0.85
CA HIS A 280 -3.49 12.82 1.53
C HIS A 280 -2.17 12.46 0.85
N TYR A 281 -1.98 11.20 0.43
CA TYR A 281 -0.79 10.80 -0.33
C TYR A 281 -0.68 11.56 -1.67
N TYR A 282 -1.79 11.73 -2.39
CA TYR A 282 -1.84 12.55 -3.60
C TYR A 282 -1.40 13.99 -3.31
N ALA A 283 -1.98 14.64 -2.31
CA ALA A 283 -1.63 16.00 -1.94
C ALA A 283 -0.15 16.12 -1.51
N ALA A 284 0.34 15.19 -0.69
CA ALA A 284 1.72 15.19 -0.19
C ALA A 284 2.76 15.04 -1.32
N THR A 285 2.39 14.35 -2.39
CA THR A 285 3.22 14.10 -3.58
C THR A 285 2.89 15.05 -4.74
N GLU A 286 2.00 16.03 -4.59
CA GLU A 286 1.67 17.00 -5.65
C GLU A 286 2.84 17.92 -5.97
N ILE A 287 3.72 18.16 -5.01
CA ILE A 287 4.90 18.97 -5.22
C ILE A 287 6.13 18.10 -5.02
N VAL A 288 7.04 18.12 -6.00
CA VAL A 288 8.40 17.62 -5.79
C VAL A 288 9.17 18.68 -5.02
N ARG A 289 9.47 18.39 -3.75
CA ARG A 289 10.27 19.25 -2.87
C ARG A 289 11.74 19.15 -3.25
N TRP A 290 12.14 19.90 -4.26
CA TRP A 290 13.49 19.83 -4.82
C TRP A 290 14.59 20.20 -3.81
N GLU A 291 14.26 20.97 -2.79
CA GLU A 291 15.10 21.28 -1.64
C GLU A 291 15.51 20.03 -0.84
N ASP A 292 14.73 18.96 -0.90
CA ASP A 292 15.01 17.69 -0.22
C ASP A 292 15.99 16.80 -1.01
N TYR A 293 16.32 17.18 -2.25
CA TYR A 293 17.18 16.38 -3.13
C TYR A 293 18.57 16.98 -3.28
N ASP A 294 19.57 16.10 -3.36
CA ASP A 294 20.88 16.40 -3.92
C ASP A 294 20.83 16.21 -5.44
N LEU A 295 20.94 17.32 -6.16
CA LEU A 295 20.96 17.36 -7.62
C LEU A 295 22.41 17.44 -8.11
N LYS A 296 22.76 16.60 -9.09
CA LYS A 296 24.05 16.62 -9.78
C LYS A 296 23.83 16.81 -11.27
N PHE A 297 24.34 17.90 -11.79
CA PHE A 297 24.34 18.18 -13.23
C PHE A 297 25.38 17.29 -13.92
N ASP A 298 25.18 17.07 -15.21
CA ASP A 298 26.16 16.42 -16.05
C ASP A 298 27.46 17.24 -16.07
N GLU A 299 27.30 18.55 -16.32
CA GLU A 299 28.33 19.58 -16.21
C GLU A 299 27.80 20.74 -15.33
N ASP A 300 28.37 20.92 -14.13
CA ASP A 300 27.88 21.92 -13.17
C ASP A 300 27.96 23.37 -13.72
N GLU A 301 28.95 23.65 -14.58
CA GLU A 301 29.10 24.95 -15.26
C GLU A 301 28.00 25.20 -16.33
N GLN A 302 27.37 24.13 -16.83
CA GLN A 302 26.33 24.17 -17.85
C GLN A 302 24.92 23.99 -17.30
N LYS A 303 24.68 24.33 -16.03
CA LYS A 303 23.37 24.20 -15.37
C LYS A 303 22.19 24.80 -16.15
N PHE A 304 22.44 25.84 -16.95
CA PHE A 304 21.40 26.51 -17.77
C PHE A 304 21.43 26.10 -19.24
N ALA A 305 22.19 25.07 -19.62
CA ALA A 305 22.24 24.60 -21.01
C ALA A 305 20.88 24.15 -21.56
N SER A 306 19.94 23.79 -20.68
CA SER A 306 18.55 23.50 -21.05
C SER A 306 17.81 24.67 -21.67
N PHE A 307 18.29 25.91 -21.48
CA PHE A 307 17.68 27.10 -22.09
C PHE A 307 18.06 27.27 -23.57
N GLY A 308 18.97 26.43 -24.07
CA GLY A 308 19.43 26.49 -25.45
C GLY A 308 20.04 27.86 -25.78
N ASN A 309 19.66 28.42 -26.92
CA ASN A 309 20.11 29.74 -27.39
C ASN A 309 19.15 30.88 -27.00
N GLY A 310 18.24 30.66 -26.04
CA GLY A 310 17.28 31.66 -25.59
C GLY A 310 16.07 31.85 -26.51
N ILE A 311 15.88 30.97 -27.50
CA ILE A 311 14.73 30.96 -28.40
C ILE A 311 13.93 29.69 -28.12
N THR A 312 12.62 29.82 -27.94
CA THR A 312 11.76 28.66 -27.68
C THR A 312 11.52 27.87 -28.97
N VAL A 313 10.86 26.71 -28.86
CA VAL A 313 10.56 25.86 -30.03
C VAL A 313 9.61 26.53 -31.02
N GLU A 314 8.91 27.58 -30.60
CA GLU A 314 8.03 28.42 -31.41
C GLU A 314 8.78 29.53 -32.18
N GLY A 315 10.10 29.67 -32.00
CA GLY A 315 10.91 30.64 -32.71
C GLY A 315 10.84 32.07 -32.13
N PHE A 316 11.18 33.06 -32.96
CA PHE A 316 11.23 34.47 -32.53
C PHE A 316 9.86 35.16 -32.49
N THR A 317 8.88 34.66 -33.25
CA THR A 317 7.56 35.28 -33.43
C THR A 317 6.47 34.20 -33.33
N PRO A 318 6.13 33.74 -32.12
CA PRO A 318 5.12 32.71 -31.94
C PRO A 318 3.71 33.24 -32.28
N ASP A 319 2.87 32.37 -32.84
CA ASP A 319 1.46 32.71 -33.14
C ASP A 319 0.62 32.91 -31.86
N SER A 320 1.06 32.31 -30.75
CA SER A 320 0.41 32.43 -29.44
C SER A 320 1.37 33.08 -28.45
N ILE A 321 0.97 34.24 -27.94
CA ILE A 321 1.69 34.95 -26.90
C ILE A 321 0.94 34.72 -25.57
N PRO A 322 1.51 34.01 -24.59
CA PRO A 322 0.77 33.54 -23.40
C PRO A 322 0.10 34.62 -22.54
N TRP A 323 0.54 35.87 -22.62
CA TRP A 323 -0.07 37.00 -21.90
C TRP A 323 -1.09 37.80 -22.74
N LEU A 324 -1.27 37.44 -24.01
CA LEU A 324 -2.30 37.98 -24.90
C LEU A 324 -3.39 36.93 -25.09
N CYS A 325 -4.13 36.64 -24.02
CA CYS A 325 -5.35 35.85 -24.11
C CYS A 325 -6.52 36.77 -24.51
N TYR A 326 -7.26 36.42 -25.56
CA TYR A 326 -8.62 36.93 -25.71
C TYR A 326 -9.50 36.21 -24.66
N ASN A 327 -10.08 36.98 -23.75
CA ASN A 327 -11.08 36.47 -22.80
C ASN A 327 -12.38 36.10 -23.50
#